data_AF-A0A4S9ZPP2-F1
#
_entry.id   AF-A0A4S9ZPP2-F1
#
_cell.length_a   1.000
_cell.length_b   1.000
_cell.length_c   1.000
_cell.angle_alpha   90.00
_cell.angle_beta   90.00
_cell.angle_gamma   90.00
#
_symmetry.space_group_name_H-M   'P 1'
#
loop_
_entity.id
_entity.type
_entity.pdbx_description
1 polymer ?
#
loop_
_entity_poly.entity_id
_entity_poly.type
_entity_poly.pdbx_seq_one_letter_code
_entity_poly.pdbx_strand_id
1 'polypeptide(L)'
;MMGGHVMNWLRNQLEARYLQSNLAATRCAWTFQWMSESFSQILVTIWWTTFVLALAVLLSLGFGTRGVTPVIGSFAASYQGWMYGAFTPANGPFARLTSLSMLGFFALAATIMSGICASSITILIWLFQGLV
;
A
#
# COMPACT_ATOMS: atom_id res chain seq x y z
N MET A 1 46.24 -41.53 2.53
CA MET A 1 46.42 -40.24 3.25
C MET A 1 45.40 -39.15 2.81
N MET A 2 44.17 -39.51 2.40
CA MET A 2 43.20 -38.55 1.82
C MET A 2 42.28 -37.83 2.84
N GLY A 3 42.32 -38.19 4.13
CA GLY A 3 41.37 -37.66 5.13
C GLY A 3 41.50 -36.17 5.44
N GLY A 4 42.73 -35.63 5.44
CA GLY A 4 42.98 -34.23 5.81
C GLY A 4 42.35 -33.21 4.85
N HIS A 5 42.35 -33.49 3.55
CA HIS A 5 41.80 -32.58 2.54
C HIS A 5 40.27 -32.53 2.60
N VAL A 6 39.64 -33.68 2.88
CA VAL A 6 38.18 -33.79 3.04
C VAL A 6 37.73 -33.09 4.33
N MET A 7 38.47 -33.24 5.43
CA MET A 7 38.17 -32.54 6.68
C MET A 7 38.31 -31.02 6.57
N ASN A 8 39.32 -30.53 5.84
CA ASN A 8 39.46 -29.10 5.57
C ASN A 8 38.31 -28.58 4.69
N TRP A 9 37.90 -29.35 3.68
CA TRP A 9 36.75 -28.98 2.85
C TRP A 9 35.45 -28.90 3.66
N LEU A 10 35.18 -29.89 4.53
CA LEU A 10 33.99 -29.90 5.39
C LEU A 10 33.98 -28.73 6.37
N ARG A 11 35.13 -28.38 6.95
CA ARG A 11 35.26 -27.21 7.83
C ARG A 11 34.89 -25.92 7.09
N ASN A 12 35.45 -25.70 5.91
CA ASN A 12 35.15 -24.51 5.11
C ASN A 12 33.66 -24.41 4.75
N GLN A 13 33.01 -25.55 4.45
CA GLN A 13 31.57 -25.58 4.19
C GLN A 13 30.75 -25.22 5.44
N LEU A 14 31.16 -25.67 6.62
CA LEU A 14 30.50 -25.35 7.89
C LEU A 14 30.66 -23.87 8.24
N GLU A 15 31.86 -23.31 8.09
CA GLU A 15 32.14 -21.90 8.32
C GLU A 15 31.31 -21.01 7.37
N ALA A 16 31.23 -21.36 6.09
CA ALA A 16 30.40 -20.63 5.12
C ALA A 16 28.91 -20.63 5.52
N ARG A 17 28.39 -21.77 5.97
CA ARG A 17 26.99 -21.88 6.43
C ARG A 17 26.73 -21.07 7.70
N TYR A 18 27.66 -21.10 8.66
CA TYR A 18 27.57 -20.34 9.90
C TYR A 18 27.60 -18.82 9.66
N LEU A 19 28.46 -18.37 8.75
CA LEU A 19 28.51 -16.96 8.34
C LEU A 19 27.22 -16.53 7.65
N GLN A 20 26.67 -17.35 6.74
CA GLN A 20 25.39 -17.08 6.09
C GLN A 20 24.24 -16.96 7.11
N SER A 21 24.18 -17.87 8.08
CA SER A 21 23.13 -17.86 9.11
C SER A 21 23.26 -16.65 10.04
N ASN A 22 24.49 -16.27 10.42
CA ASN A 22 24.72 -15.08 11.22
C ASN A 22 24.35 -13.81 10.45
N LEU A 23 24.76 -13.68 9.19
CA LEU A 23 24.39 -12.53 8.37
C LEU A 23 22.87 -12.40 8.21
N ALA A 24 22.15 -13.52 8.03
CA ALA A 24 20.70 -13.53 7.99
C ALA A 24 20.08 -13.12 9.35
N ALA A 25 20.58 -13.66 10.46
CA ALA A 25 20.12 -13.31 11.79
C ALA A 25 20.35 -11.82 12.11
N THR A 26 21.52 -11.27 11.78
CA THR A 26 21.82 -9.85 11.98
C THR A 26 20.93 -8.98 11.11
N ARG A 27 20.70 -9.33 9.85
CA ARG A 27 19.76 -8.61 8.96
C ARG A 27 18.35 -8.58 9.52
N CYS A 28 17.85 -9.72 10.01
CA CYS A 28 16.54 -9.80 10.67
C CYS A 28 16.51 -8.95 11.95
N ALA A 29 17.55 -9.02 12.77
CA ALA A 29 17.63 -8.23 14.00
C ALA A 29 17.51 -6.72 13.72
N TRP A 30 18.23 -6.21 12.73
CA TRP A 30 18.13 -4.80 12.32
C TRP A 30 16.73 -4.42 11.80
N THR A 31 16.08 -5.26 11.00
CA THR A 31 14.74 -4.94 10.48
C THR A 31 13.66 -4.94 11.57
N PHE A 32 13.74 -5.87 12.53
CA PHE A 32 12.79 -5.92 13.64
C PHE A 32 13.09 -4.87 14.72
N GLN A 33 14.36 -4.49 14.90
CA GLN A 33 14.75 -3.46 15.85
C GLN A 33 14.16 -2.08 15.48
N TRP A 34 14.16 -1.71 14.20
CA TRP A 34 13.49 -0.47 13.79
C TRP A 34 11.97 -0.52 14.00
N MET A 35 11.33 -1.69 13.92
CA MET A 35 9.90 -1.85 14.24
C MET A 35 9.61 -1.85 15.75
N SER A 36 10.61 -2.09 16.61
CA SER A 36 10.42 -2.06 18.06
C SER A 36 10.44 -0.63 18.63
N GLU A 37 10.92 0.35 17.87
CA GLU A 37 10.86 1.76 18.25
C GLU A 37 9.41 2.26 18.24
N SER A 38 8.96 2.84 19.35
CA SER A 38 7.58 3.35 19.49
C SER A 38 7.21 4.36 18.40
N PHE A 39 8.17 5.13 17.91
CA PHE A 39 7.98 6.12 16.85
C PHE A 39 7.65 5.48 15.49
N SER A 40 8.37 4.41 15.13
CA SER A 40 8.13 3.67 13.88
C SER A 40 6.72 3.06 13.87
N GLN A 41 6.27 2.53 15.02
CA GLN A 41 4.91 1.98 15.16
C GLN A 41 3.82 3.04 14.98
N ILE A 42 4.04 4.26 15.51
CA ILE A 42 3.11 5.38 15.34
C ILE A 42 3.00 5.76 13.85
N LEU A 43 4.12 5.88 13.14
CA LEU A 43 4.12 6.22 11.72
C LEU A 43 3.42 5.17 10.85
N VAL A 44 3.66 3.88 11.13
CA VAL A 44 2.98 2.76 10.44
C VAL A 44 1.48 2.78 10.73
N THR A 45 1.07 3.06 11.97
CA THR A 45 -0.35 3.14 12.34
C THR A 45 -1.05 4.30 11.62
N ILE A 46 -0.40 5.47 11.55
CA ILE A 46 -0.91 6.63 10.80
C ILE A 46 -1.01 6.29 9.30
N TRP A 47 0.02 5.67 8.73
CA TRP A 47 0.01 5.31 7.32
C TRP A 47 -1.12 4.31 7.00
N TRP A 48 -1.26 3.24 7.78
CA TRP A 48 -2.31 2.24 7.56
C TRP A 48 -3.71 2.81 7.75
N THR A 49 -3.94 3.59 8.81
CA THR A 49 -5.25 4.20 9.07
C THR A 49 -5.65 5.18 7.99
N THR A 50 -4.74 6.06 7.56
CA THR A 50 -5.01 7.00 6.46
C THR A 50 -5.24 6.28 5.13
N PHE A 51 -4.47 5.25 4.83
CA PHE A 51 -4.65 4.42 3.63
C PHE A 51 -6.03 3.75 3.61
N VAL A 52 -6.42 3.10 4.71
CA VAL A 52 -7.72 2.41 4.82
C VAL A 52 -8.88 3.39 4.74
N LEU A 53 -8.80 4.53 5.42
CA LEU A 53 -9.85 5.56 5.37
C LEU A 53 -9.99 6.15 3.96
N ALA A 54 -8.88 6.53 3.33
CA ALA A 54 -8.90 7.07 1.97
C ALA A 54 -9.42 6.05 0.96
N LEU A 55 -8.96 4.79 1.06
CA LEU A 55 -9.42 3.71 0.18
C LEU A 55 -10.91 3.42 0.40
N ALA A 56 -11.37 3.36 1.66
CA ALA A 56 -12.77 3.14 1.99
C ALA A 56 -13.65 4.26 1.43
N VAL A 57 -13.24 5.53 1.55
CA VAL A 57 -13.96 6.67 0.97
C VAL A 57 -14.03 6.54 -0.55
N LEU A 58 -12.90 6.29 -1.23
CA LEU A 58 -12.84 6.20 -2.69
C LEU A 58 -13.65 5.03 -3.26
N LEU A 59 -13.61 3.87 -2.59
CA LEU A 59 -14.41 2.70 -3.00
C LEU A 59 -15.90 2.87 -2.67
N SER A 60 -16.22 3.63 -1.62
CA SER A 60 -17.61 3.96 -1.24
C SER A 60 -18.27 5.01 -2.15
N LEU A 61 -17.53 5.61 -3.09
CA LEU A 61 -18.11 6.49 -4.10
C LEU A 61 -19.16 5.78 -4.97
N GLY A 62 -19.13 4.43 -5.01
CA GLY A 62 -20.17 3.62 -5.63
C GLY A 62 -20.03 3.51 -7.15
N PHE A 63 -18.79 3.44 -7.62
CA PHE A 63 -18.46 2.98 -8.97
C PHE A 63 -18.07 1.49 -8.90
N GLY A 64 -18.68 0.65 -9.75
CA GLY A 64 -18.33 -0.76 -9.89
C GLY A 64 -18.29 -1.25 -11.35
N THR A 65 -18.13 -2.56 -11.53
CA THR A 65 -17.96 -3.23 -12.84
C THR A 65 -19.15 -3.08 -13.80
N ARG A 66 -20.31 -2.64 -13.32
CA ARG A 66 -21.50 -2.31 -14.12
C ARG A 66 -21.72 -0.80 -14.28
N GLY A 67 -20.74 0.03 -13.93
CA GLY A 67 -20.87 1.49 -13.88
C GLY A 67 -21.17 1.99 -12.48
N VAL A 68 -22.05 2.97 -12.35
CA VAL A 68 -22.54 3.40 -11.02
C VAL A 68 -23.29 2.23 -10.40
N THR A 69 -22.85 1.76 -9.22
CA THR A 69 -23.51 0.64 -8.56
C THR A 69 -24.95 1.02 -8.18
N PRO A 70 -25.93 0.12 -8.40
CA PRO A 70 -27.35 0.38 -8.15
C PRO A 70 -27.71 0.31 -6.66
N VAL A 71 -26.75 0.53 -5.76
CA VAL A 71 -27.05 0.68 -4.33
C VAL A 71 -27.83 1.99 -4.19
N ILE A 72 -29.08 1.89 -3.72
CA ILE A 72 -29.95 3.03 -3.45
C ILE A 72 -29.18 4.02 -2.56
N GLY A 73 -28.86 5.20 -3.08
CA GLY A 73 -28.09 6.22 -2.34
C GLY A 73 -26.57 6.25 -2.59
N SER A 74 -26.05 5.55 -3.61
CA SER A 74 -24.65 5.68 -4.02
C SER A 74 -24.27 7.15 -4.26
N PHE A 75 -23.09 7.56 -3.76
CA PHE A 75 -22.61 8.94 -3.87
C PHE A 75 -22.46 9.36 -5.34
N ALA A 76 -21.97 8.46 -6.20
CA ALA A 76 -21.89 8.69 -7.64
C ALA A 76 -23.28 8.88 -8.28
N ALA A 77 -24.30 8.11 -7.87
CA ALA A 77 -25.66 8.27 -8.39
C ALA A 77 -26.29 9.61 -7.98
N SER A 78 -26.08 10.01 -6.73
CA SER A 78 -26.54 11.29 -6.19
C SER A 78 -25.86 12.47 -6.88
N TYR A 79 -24.54 12.38 -7.08
CA TYR A 79 -23.77 13.38 -7.81
C TYR A 79 -24.20 13.49 -9.27
N GLN A 80 -24.44 12.36 -9.96
CA GLN A 80 -24.93 12.37 -11.33
C GLN A 80 -26.28 13.08 -11.43
N GLY A 81 -27.23 12.77 -10.54
CA GLY A 81 -28.54 13.41 -10.50
C GLY A 81 -28.48 14.91 -10.22
N TRP A 82 -27.57 15.35 -9.35
CA TRP A 82 -27.40 16.77 -8.99
C TRP A 82 -26.67 17.59 -10.06
N MET A 83 -25.58 17.05 -10.61
CA MET A 83 -24.63 17.81 -11.45
C MET A 83 -24.89 17.64 -12.95
N TYR A 84 -25.38 16.47 -13.36
CA TYR A 84 -25.59 16.11 -14.77
C TYR A 84 -27.05 15.78 -15.11
N GLY A 85 -27.92 15.60 -14.11
CA GLY A 85 -29.30 15.18 -14.30
C GLY A 85 -29.38 13.78 -14.93
N ALA A 86 -30.19 13.63 -15.98
CA ALA A 86 -30.38 12.35 -16.66
C ALA A 86 -29.22 11.95 -17.59
N PHE A 87 -28.37 12.90 -18.01
CA PHE A 87 -27.36 12.67 -19.04
C PHE A 87 -25.98 13.13 -18.62
N THR A 88 -25.04 12.19 -18.54
CA THR A 88 -23.64 12.47 -18.27
C THR A 88 -22.94 12.99 -19.53
N PRO A 89 -22.24 14.14 -19.50
CA PRO A 89 -21.53 14.64 -20.66
C PRO A 89 -20.42 13.67 -21.09
N ALA A 90 -20.38 13.38 -22.39
CA ALA A 90 -19.34 12.54 -23.00
C ALA A 90 -17.96 13.18 -22.77
N ASN A 91 -16.98 12.36 -22.39
CA ASN A 91 -15.60 12.75 -22.03
C ASN A 91 -15.41 13.53 -20.72
N GLY A 92 -16.47 13.78 -19.94
CA GLY A 92 -16.36 14.39 -18.62
C GLY A 92 -15.60 13.52 -17.60
N PRO A 93 -15.09 14.11 -16.51
CA PRO A 93 -14.34 13.38 -15.48
C PRO A 93 -15.17 12.22 -14.89
N PHE A 94 -16.46 12.43 -14.67
CA PHE A 94 -17.37 11.39 -14.18
C PHE A 94 -17.58 10.24 -15.18
N ALA A 95 -17.67 10.55 -16.48
CA ALA A 95 -17.78 9.53 -17.54
C ALA A 95 -16.50 8.67 -17.61
N ARG A 96 -15.32 9.29 -17.41
CA ARG A 96 -14.04 8.57 -17.35
C ARG A 96 -13.93 7.68 -16.11
N LEU A 97 -14.34 8.16 -14.93
CA LEU A 97 -14.35 7.35 -13.70
C LEU A 97 -15.31 6.16 -13.80
N THR A 98 -16.49 6.38 -14.40
CA THR A 98 -17.47 5.32 -14.66
C THR A 98 -16.91 4.28 -15.63
N SER A 99 -16.27 4.72 -16.72
CA SER A 99 -15.60 3.83 -17.69
C SER A 99 -14.47 3.04 -17.02
N LEU A 100 -13.57 3.69 -16.28
CA LEU A 100 -12.50 3.01 -15.53
C LEU A 100 -13.04 1.98 -14.54
N SER A 101 -14.21 2.24 -13.96
CA SER A 101 -14.85 1.29 -13.06
C SER A 101 -15.49 0.11 -13.78
N MET A 102 -16.12 0.35 -14.93
CA MET A 102 -16.62 -0.71 -15.81
C MET A 102 -15.49 -1.61 -16.33
N LEU A 103 -14.30 -1.05 -16.61
CA LEU A 103 -13.10 -1.81 -16.97
C LEU A 103 -12.42 -2.51 -15.76
N GLY A 104 -12.90 -2.29 -14.54
CA GLY A 104 -12.33 -2.87 -13.31
C GLY A 104 -11.05 -2.21 -12.81
N PHE A 105 -10.52 -1.19 -13.50
CA PHE A 105 -9.31 -0.47 -13.10
C PHE A 105 -9.54 0.57 -11.99
N PHE A 106 -10.78 0.90 -11.66
CA PHE A 106 -11.09 1.89 -10.62
C PHE A 106 -10.56 1.50 -9.24
N ALA A 107 -10.65 0.23 -8.85
CA ALA A 107 -10.11 -0.24 -7.57
C ALA A 107 -8.58 -0.10 -7.50
N LEU A 108 -7.89 -0.39 -8.62
CA LEU A 108 -6.45 -0.20 -8.73
C LEU A 108 -6.08 1.28 -8.65
N ALA A 109 -6.77 2.14 -9.39
CA ALA A 109 -6.54 3.58 -9.37
C ALA A 109 -6.79 4.18 -7.98
N ALA A 110 -7.88 3.78 -7.30
CA ALA A 110 -8.19 4.19 -5.94
C ALA A 110 -7.10 3.76 -4.95
N THR A 111 -6.56 2.56 -5.10
CA THR A 111 -5.46 2.03 -4.28
C THR A 111 -4.17 2.83 -4.46
N ILE A 112 -3.83 3.20 -5.70
CA ILE A 112 -2.64 4.02 -5.98
C ILE A 112 -2.82 5.41 -5.36
N MET A 113 -3.98 6.03 -5.54
CA MET A 113 -4.26 7.36 -4.99
C MET A 113 -4.26 7.37 -3.46
N SER A 114 -4.88 6.38 -2.81
CA SER A 114 -4.86 6.25 -1.35
C SER A 114 -3.44 6.00 -0.82
N GLY A 115 -2.64 5.20 -1.54
CA GLY A 115 -1.23 4.98 -1.23
C GLY A 115 -0.39 6.26 -1.30
N ILE A 116 -0.59 7.08 -2.33
CA ILE A 116 0.08 8.38 -2.46
C ILE A 116 -0.33 9.29 -1.30
N CYS A 117 -1.63 9.43 -1.02
CA CYS A 117 -2.12 10.26 0.08
C CYS A 117 -1.55 9.84 1.44
N ALA A 118 -1.62 8.54 1.77
CA ALA A 118 -1.07 8.02 3.02
C ALA A 118 0.44 8.28 3.14
N SER A 119 1.18 8.05 2.06
CA SER A 119 2.63 8.30 2.03
C SER A 119 2.96 9.78 2.20
N SER A 120 2.24 10.69 1.54
CA SER A 120 2.43 12.14 1.70
C SER A 120 2.18 12.60 3.14
N ILE A 121 1.10 12.12 3.77
CA ILE A 121 0.77 12.48 5.17
C ILE A 121 1.87 11.97 6.12
N THR A 122 2.28 10.72 5.99
CA THR A 122 3.34 10.14 6.83
C THR A 122 4.67 10.86 6.65
N ILE A 123 5.04 11.23 5.41
CA ILE A 123 6.25 12.01 5.13
C ILE A 123 6.16 13.40 5.78
N LEU A 124 5.03 14.09 5.68
CA LEU A 124 4.84 15.40 6.31
C LEU A 124 5.02 15.32 7.82
N ILE A 125 4.40 14.33 8.48
CA ILE A 125 4.51 14.14 9.92
C ILE A 125 5.96 13.87 10.33
N TRP A 126 6.66 13.02 9.58
CA TRP A 126 8.07 12.74 9.83
C TRP A 126 8.94 14.00 9.69
N LEU A 127 8.72 14.81 8.64
CA LEU A 127 9.44 16.06 8.43
C LEU A 127 9.16 17.10 9.53
N PHE A 128 7.91 17.25 9.97
CA PHE A 128 7.55 18.19 11.03
C PHE A 128 8.16 17.79 12.39
N GLN A 129 8.28 16.50 12.68
CA GLN A 129 8.93 16.02 13.92
C GLN A 129 10.43 16.25 13.92
N GLY A 130 11.11 16.21 12.76
CA GLY A 130 12.55 16.48 12.66
C GLY A 130 12.94 17.96 12.72
N LEU A 131 11.96 18.86 12.73
CA LEU A 131 12.14 20.33 12.72
C LEU A 131 11.95 20.97 14.10
N VAL A 132 11.43 20.21 15.08
CA VAL A 132 11.21 20.61 16.48
C VAL A 132 12.30 19.99 17.35
#